data_AF-A0A7S1D3A8-F1
#
_entry.id   AF-A0A7S1D3A8-F1
#
_cell.length_a   1.000
_cell.length_b   1.000
_cell.length_c   1.000
_cell.angle_alpha   90.00
_cell.angle_beta   90.00
_cell.angle_gamma   90.00
#
_symmetry.space_group_name_H-M   'P 1'
#
loop_
_entity.id
_entity.type
_entity.pdbx_description
1 polymer ?
#
loop_
_entity_poly.entity_id
_entity_poly.type
_entity_poly.pdbx_seq_one_letter_code
_entity_poly.pdbx_strand_id
1 'polypeptide(L)'
;STLLSCGVTLPLSLFFFVRWFGLLGAATAFVLYQVSQAALLLLYLSCFQPHHPQSWEGLGVWKEALQWKAVKSYIELGLGGIMSQSEWVFFEVLILFVGTLGVMPLSIHTIAAQVITVSVMTPTGMAIALSVRLGVTLPQSHHRAKHLFLYSYLIFTLFYLGFSVLLYVFRIYI
;
A
#
# COMPACT_ATOMS: atom_id res chain seq x y z
N SER A 1 0.24 14.75 -1.56
CA SER A 1 1.62 14.31 -1.82
C SER A 1 1.67 13.29 -2.96
N THR A 2 1.02 12.13 -2.82
CA THR A 2 1.08 11.01 -3.79
C THR A 2 0.65 11.37 -5.22
N LEU A 3 -0.44 12.12 -5.41
CA LEU A 3 -0.90 12.54 -6.75
C LEU A 3 0.12 13.44 -7.46
N LEU A 4 0.85 14.27 -6.71
CA LEU A 4 1.83 15.22 -7.25
C LEU A 4 3.12 14.49 -7.63
N SER A 5 3.56 13.54 -6.80
CA SER A 5 4.69 12.65 -7.11
C SER A 5 4.40 11.75 -8.31
N CYS A 6 3.19 11.16 -8.39
CA CYS A 6 2.81 10.29 -9.51
C CYS A 6 2.65 11.07 -10.82
N GLY A 7 2.03 12.25 -10.77
CA GLY A 7 1.71 13.03 -11.98
C GLY A 7 2.90 13.78 -12.56
N VAL A 8 3.90 14.15 -11.76
CA VAL A 8 5.01 15.01 -12.19
C VAL A 8 6.36 14.31 -12.08
N THR A 9 6.69 13.77 -10.90
CA THR A 9 8.04 13.22 -10.67
C THR A 9 8.31 11.96 -11.47
N LEU A 10 7.33 11.04 -11.52
CA LEU A 10 7.44 9.74 -12.18
C LEU A 10 7.60 9.83 -13.72
N PRO A 11 6.77 10.59 -14.45
CA PRO A 11 6.94 10.72 -15.91
C PRO A 11 8.20 11.50 -16.30
N LEU A 12 8.58 12.54 -15.53
CA LEU A 12 9.81 13.29 -15.78
C LEU A 12 11.05 12.43 -15.53
N SER A 13 11.10 11.68 -14.43
CA SER A 13 12.23 10.81 -14.12
C SER A 13 12.34 9.65 -15.12
N LEU A 14 11.23 9.05 -15.55
CA LEU A 14 11.23 8.02 -16.59
C LEU A 14 11.73 8.56 -17.93
N PHE A 15 11.24 9.72 -18.37
CA PHE A 15 11.65 10.31 -19.66
C PHE A 15 13.16 10.58 -19.72
N PHE A 16 13.74 11.09 -18.63
CA PHE A 16 15.18 11.34 -18.56
C PHE A 16 15.98 10.06 -18.33
N PHE A 17 15.72 9.27 -17.28
CA PHE A 17 16.61 8.18 -16.89
C PHE A 17 16.52 6.95 -17.80
N VAL A 18 15.36 6.64 -18.38
CA VAL A 18 15.22 5.50 -19.30
C VAL A 18 15.95 5.78 -20.62
N ARG A 19 16.03 7.04 -21.06
CA ARG A 19 16.75 7.45 -22.27
C ARG A 19 18.25 7.16 -22.21
N TRP A 20 18.85 7.23 -21.01
CA TRP A 20 20.29 7.09 -20.80
C TRP A 20 20.72 5.71 -20.28
N PHE A 21 19.93 5.08 -19.41
CA PHE A 21 20.30 3.84 -18.69
C PHE A 21 19.39 2.64 -18.97
N GLY A 22 18.41 2.77 -19.88
CA GLY A 22 17.49 1.69 -20.21
C GLY A 22 16.74 1.16 -18.97
N LEU A 23 16.86 -0.15 -18.71
CA LEU A 23 16.18 -0.82 -17.58
C LEU A 23 16.66 -0.34 -16.20
N LEU A 24 17.96 -0.04 -16.05
CA LEU A 24 18.50 0.53 -14.81
C LEU A 24 17.98 1.96 -14.56
N GLY A 25 17.65 2.68 -15.65
CA GLY A 25 16.99 3.98 -15.59
C GLY A 25 15.59 3.91 -14.97
N ALA A 26 14.85 2.83 -15.23
CA ALA A 26 13.53 2.62 -14.62
C ALA A 26 13.62 2.35 -13.12
N ALA A 27 14.60 1.54 -12.68
CA ALA A 27 14.82 1.27 -11.26
C ALA A 27 15.22 2.54 -10.49
N THR A 28 16.13 3.34 -11.05
CA THR A 28 16.55 4.61 -10.45
C THR A 28 15.42 5.64 -10.40
N ALA A 29 14.59 5.72 -11.46
CA ALA A 29 13.38 6.55 -11.47
C ALA A 29 12.40 6.18 -10.35
N PHE A 30 12.22 4.88 -10.07
CA PHE A 30 11.36 4.41 -8.99
C PHE A 30 11.88 4.79 -7.59
N VAL A 31 13.18 4.63 -7.35
CA VAL A 31 13.80 5.04 -6.08
C VAL A 31 13.67 6.55 -5.88
N LEU A 32 13.93 7.35 -6.92
CA LEU A 32 13.76 8.81 -6.88
C LEU A 32 12.31 9.21 -6.59
N TYR A 33 11.34 8.52 -7.21
CA TYR A 33 9.94 8.71 -6.91
C TYR A 33 9.64 8.47 -5.42
N GLN A 34 10.11 7.34 -4.86
CA GLN A 34 9.88 7.00 -3.46
C GLN A 34 10.51 8.02 -2.49
N VAL A 35 11.74 8.46 -2.78
CA VAL A 35 12.42 9.50 -2.00
C VAL A 35 11.67 10.83 -2.10
N SER A 36 11.20 11.22 -3.29
CA SER A 36 10.45 12.45 -3.47
C SER A 36 9.13 12.44 -2.70
N GLN A 37 8.43 11.30 -2.66
CA GLN A 37 7.19 11.14 -1.91
C GLN A 37 7.43 11.30 -0.41
N ALA A 38 8.50 10.70 0.12
CA ALA A 38 8.90 10.85 1.52
C ALA A 38 9.28 12.30 1.84
N ALA A 39 10.07 12.95 0.99
CA ALA A 39 10.46 14.35 1.17
C ALA A 39 9.26 15.30 1.14
N LEU A 40 8.31 15.09 0.22
CA LEU A 40 7.08 15.89 0.15
C LEU A 40 6.16 15.66 1.34
N LEU A 41 6.10 14.43 1.87
CA LEU A 41 5.37 14.16 3.10
C LEU A 41 5.99 14.91 4.29
N LEU A 42 7.31 14.87 4.43
CA LEU A 42 8.03 15.60 5.48
C LEU A 42 7.85 17.12 5.34
N LEU A 43 7.98 17.67 4.13
CA LEU A 43 7.71 19.08 3.86
C LEU A 43 6.25 19.46 4.19
N TYR A 44 5.29 18.62 3.80
CA TYR A 44 3.88 18.85 4.10
C TYR A 44 3.61 18.86 5.62
N LEU A 45 4.19 17.89 6.34
CA LEU A 45 4.16 17.81 7.80
C LEU A 45 4.76 19.07 8.45
N SER A 46 5.91 19.54 7.98
CA SER A 46 6.61 20.71 8.51
C SER A 46 5.92 22.04 8.19
N CYS A 47 5.38 22.22 6.99
CA CYS A 47 4.81 23.49 6.54
C CYS A 47 3.35 23.69 6.98
N PHE A 48 2.53 22.64 6.91
CA PHE A 48 1.08 22.76 7.15
C PHE A 48 0.66 22.31 8.54
N GLN A 49 1.52 21.58 9.26
CA GLN A 49 1.25 21.01 10.58
C GLN A 49 -0.20 20.52 10.79
N PRO A 50 -0.75 19.65 9.91
CA PRO A 50 -2.14 19.20 10.02
C PRO A 50 -2.37 18.20 11.18
N HIS A 51 -1.40 18.07 12.09
CA HIS A 51 -1.36 17.08 13.15
C HIS A 51 -1.86 17.70 14.46
N HIS A 52 -2.47 16.89 15.31
CA HIS A 52 -2.77 17.34 16.66
C HIS A 52 -1.43 17.67 17.36
N PRO A 53 -1.31 18.77 18.13
CA PRO A 53 -0.04 19.19 18.73
C PRO A 53 0.63 18.16 19.66
N GLN A 54 -0.08 17.09 20.05
CA GLN A 54 0.43 15.99 20.87
C GLN A 54 0.95 14.79 20.04
N SER A 55 0.77 14.79 18.72
CA SER A 55 1.10 13.65 17.85
C SER A 55 2.51 13.71 17.27
N TRP A 56 3.10 14.91 17.18
CA TRP A 56 4.39 15.13 16.53
C TRP A 56 5.09 16.34 17.15
N GLU A 57 6.01 16.08 18.08
CA GLU A 57 6.83 17.12 18.73
C GLU A 57 8.03 17.57 17.88
N GLY A 58 8.04 17.19 16.59
CA GLY A 58 9.08 17.54 15.63
C GLY A 58 10.22 16.51 15.55
N LEU A 59 11.20 16.80 14.69
CA LEU A 59 12.37 15.95 14.47
C LEU A 59 13.41 16.02 15.62
N GLY A 60 13.17 16.82 16.67
CA GLY A 60 14.11 17.00 17.79
C GLY A 60 14.03 15.91 18.86
N VAL A 61 12.94 15.15 18.90
CA VAL A 61 12.62 14.23 20.03
C VAL A 61 13.07 12.78 19.73
N TRP A 62 14.21 12.64 19.06
CA TRP A 62 14.78 11.34 18.69
C TRP A 62 15.09 10.44 19.90
N LYS A 63 15.45 11.04 21.05
CA LYS A 63 15.77 10.28 22.26
C LYS A 63 14.55 9.61 22.89
N GLU A 64 13.36 10.20 22.79
CA GLU A 64 12.14 9.62 23.33
C GLU A 64 11.56 8.58 22.36
N ALA A 65 11.70 8.81 21.05
CA ALA A 65 11.38 7.81 20.03
C ALA A 65 12.22 6.53 20.15
N LEU A 66 13.47 6.63 20.64
CA LEU A 66 14.38 5.49 20.82
C LEU A 66 14.25 4.81 22.19
N GLN A 67 13.26 5.18 23.00
CA GLN A 67 13.03 4.48 24.27
C GLN A 67 12.65 3.02 24.01
N TRP A 68 13.46 2.09 24.52
CA TRP A 68 13.33 0.66 24.28
C TRP A 68 11.92 0.11 24.59
N LYS A 69 11.26 0.64 25.63
CA LYS A 69 9.90 0.22 26.00
C LYS A 69 8.85 0.58 24.95
N ALA A 70 8.94 1.80 24.38
CA ALA A 70 8.05 2.25 23.32
C ALA A 70 8.32 1.49 22.01
N VAL A 71 9.61 1.33 21.66
CA VAL A 71 10.03 0.56 20.48
C VAL A 71 9.56 -0.89 20.56
N LYS A 72 9.71 -1.55 21.72
CA LYS A 72 9.26 -2.93 21.90
C LYS A 72 7.75 -3.07 21.68
N SER A 73 6.96 -2.19 22.29
CA SER A 73 5.49 -2.20 22.11
C SER A 73 5.10 -1.94 20.65
N TYR A 74 5.82 -1.03 19.98
CA TYR A 74 5.59 -0.75 18.56
C TYR A 74 5.94 -1.93 17.66
N ILE A 75 7.05 -2.64 17.93
CA ILE A 75 7.42 -3.85 17.20
C ILE A 75 6.38 -4.95 17.40
N GLU A 76 5.87 -5.14 18.62
CA GLU A 76 4.83 -6.13 18.91
C GLU A 76 3.53 -5.86 18.13
N LEU A 77 3.11 -4.60 18.05
CA LEU A 77 2.02 -4.16 17.17
C LEU A 77 2.36 -4.35 15.68
N GLY A 78 3.60 -4.04 15.29
CA GLY A 78 4.10 -4.18 13.93
C GLY A 78 4.14 -5.63 13.44
N LEU A 79 4.42 -6.59 14.31
CA LEU A 79 4.40 -8.02 13.98
C LEU A 79 3.04 -8.47 13.44
N GLY A 80 1.94 -7.97 14.00
CA GLY A 80 0.60 -8.23 13.47
C GLY A 80 0.42 -7.69 12.04
N GLY A 81 0.99 -6.52 11.75
CA GLY A 81 1.04 -5.95 10.41
C GLY A 81 1.88 -6.78 9.44
N ILE A 82 3.03 -7.30 9.88
CA ILE A 82 3.89 -8.19 9.07
C ILE A 82 3.14 -9.48 8.73
N MET A 83 2.39 -10.05 9.69
CA MET A 83 1.56 -11.23 9.43
C MET A 83 0.46 -10.95 8.39
N SER A 84 -0.13 -9.76 8.40
CA SER A 84 -1.10 -9.34 7.37
C SER A 84 -0.47 -9.22 5.97
N GLN A 85 0.85 -9.03 5.87
CA GLN A 85 1.58 -8.95 4.60
C GLN A 85 2.06 -10.34 4.10
N SER A 86 1.75 -11.42 4.83
CA SER A 86 2.14 -12.78 4.43
C SER A 86 1.59 -13.19 3.05
N GLU A 87 0.45 -12.62 2.65
CA GLU A 87 -0.12 -12.79 1.31
C GLU A 87 0.88 -12.38 0.21
N TRP A 88 1.63 -11.30 0.43
CA TRP A 88 2.57 -10.78 -0.55
C TRP A 88 3.78 -11.69 -0.73
N VAL A 89 4.30 -12.24 0.37
CA VAL A 89 5.39 -13.23 0.35
C VAL A 89 4.96 -14.49 -0.41
N PHE A 90 3.70 -14.91 -0.28
CA PHE A 90 3.18 -16.04 -1.03
C PHE A 90 3.19 -15.77 -2.55
N PHE A 91 2.78 -14.57 -2.98
CA PHE A 91 2.84 -14.20 -4.40
C PHE A 91 4.27 -14.17 -4.95
N GLU A 92 5.24 -13.69 -4.18
CA GLU A 92 6.66 -13.72 -4.60
C GLU A 92 7.16 -15.15 -4.79
N VAL A 93 6.89 -16.03 -3.84
CA VAL A 93 7.27 -17.44 -3.92
C VAL A 93 6.65 -18.09 -5.17
N LEU A 94 5.38 -17.83 -5.44
CA LEU A 94 4.69 -18.33 -6.64
C LEU A 94 5.36 -17.83 -7.93
N ILE A 95 5.72 -16.55 -8.02
CA ILE A 95 6.40 -15.98 -9.19
C ILE A 95 7.79 -16.62 -9.38
N LEU A 96 8.54 -16.85 -8.29
CA LEU A 96 9.82 -17.56 -8.35
C LEU A 96 9.66 -18.97 -8.89
N PHE A 97 8.64 -19.71 -8.43
CA PHE A 97 8.33 -21.04 -8.96
C PHE A 97 7.99 -21.00 -10.45
N VAL A 98 7.11 -20.10 -10.88
CA VAL A 98 6.75 -19.95 -12.30
C VAL A 98 7.95 -19.53 -13.14
N GLY A 99 8.86 -18.72 -12.58
CA GLY A 99 10.11 -18.33 -13.22
C GLY A 99 11.03 -19.51 -13.56
N THR A 100 10.99 -20.59 -12.77
CA THR A 100 11.78 -21.80 -13.07
C THR A 100 11.20 -22.62 -14.23
N LEU A 101 9.93 -22.44 -14.58
CA LEU A 101 9.26 -23.12 -15.70
C LEU A 101 9.58 -22.50 -17.08
N GLY A 102 10.26 -21.35 -17.10
CA GLY A 102 10.72 -20.67 -18.32
C GLY A 102 10.01 -19.34 -18.61
N VAL A 103 10.49 -18.64 -19.64
CA VAL A 103 10.10 -17.25 -19.95
C VAL A 103 8.65 -17.14 -20.44
N MET A 104 8.16 -18.14 -21.18
CA MET A 104 6.80 -18.15 -21.73
C MET A 104 5.73 -18.29 -20.63
N PRO A 105 5.80 -19.30 -19.72
CA PRO A 105 4.90 -19.38 -18.57
C PRO A 105 4.96 -18.15 -17.67
N LEU A 106 6.17 -17.60 -17.44
CA LEU A 106 6.36 -16.40 -16.64
C LEU A 106 5.64 -15.19 -17.24
N SER A 107 5.77 -14.96 -18.54
CA SER A 107 5.16 -13.81 -19.20
C SER A 107 3.63 -13.83 -19.13
N ILE A 108 3.02 -15.01 -19.33
CA ILE A 108 1.55 -15.18 -19.22
C ILE A 108 1.10 -14.95 -17.78
N HIS A 109 1.82 -15.54 -16.81
CA HIS A 109 1.53 -15.36 -15.39
C HIS A 109 1.64 -13.89 -14.96
N THR A 110 2.64 -13.15 -15.43
CA THR A 110 2.82 -11.74 -15.08
C THR A 110 1.63 -10.89 -15.53
N ILE A 111 1.09 -11.10 -16.74
CA ILE A 111 -0.08 -10.35 -17.22
C ILE A 111 -1.29 -10.62 -16.33
N ALA A 112 -1.59 -11.89 -16.06
CA ALA A 112 -2.71 -12.28 -15.20
C ALA A 112 -2.51 -11.76 -13.76
N ALA A 113 -1.30 -11.86 -13.22
CA ALA A 113 -0.95 -11.40 -11.88
C ALA A 113 -1.17 -9.89 -11.75
N GLN A 114 -0.79 -9.07 -12.74
CA GLN A 114 -1.02 -7.63 -12.70
C GLN A 114 -2.51 -7.28 -12.64
N VAL A 115 -3.36 -7.97 -13.41
CA VAL A 115 -4.82 -7.78 -13.36
C VAL A 115 -5.36 -8.13 -11.97
N ILE A 116 -4.88 -9.23 -11.38
CA ILE A 116 -5.26 -9.64 -10.03
C ILE A 116 -4.77 -8.62 -8.99
N THR A 117 -3.53 -8.14 -9.09
CA THR A 117 -2.97 -7.14 -8.17
C THR A 117 -3.82 -5.87 -8.15
N VAL A 118 -4.19 -5.33 -9.32
CA VAL A 118 -5.07 -4.15 -9.40
C VAL A 118 -6.43 -4.43 -8.76
N SER A 119 -6.96 -5.64 -8.95
CA SER A 119 -8.23 -6.09 -8.37
C SER A 119 -8.18 -6.14 -6.84
N VAL A 120 -7.05 -6.60 -6.27
CA VAL A 120 -6.84 -6.74 -4.82
C VAL A 120 -6.46 -5.41 -4.14
N MET A 121 -5.86 -4.45 -4.86
CA MET A 121 -5.51 -3.14 -4.28
C MET A 121 -6.75 -2.35 -3.81
N THR A 122 -7.89 -2.49 -4.50
CA THR A 122 -9.14 -1.80 -4.13
C THR A 122 -9.66 -2.22 -2.75
N PRO A 123 -9.90 -3.52 -2.46
CA PRO A 123 -10.33 -3.95 -1.14
C PRO A 123 -9.27 -3.69 -0.07
N THR A 124 -7.98 -3.85 -0.37
CA THR A 124 -6.90 -3.57 0.60
C THR A 124 -6.88 -2.11 1.03
N GLY A 125 -7.00 -1.16 0.09
CA GLY A 125 -7.08 0.27 0.42
C GLY A 125 -8.27 0.60 1.34
N MET A 126 -9.41 -0.04 1.10
CA MET A 126 -10.59 0.13 1.93
C MET A 126 -10.46 -0.54 3.30
N ALA A 127 -9.80 -1.70 3.38
CA ALA A 127 -9.49 -2.35 4.65
C ALA A 127 -8.60 -1.47 5.54
N ILE A 128 -7.59 -0.80 4.97
CA ILE A 128 -6.75 0.17 5.68
C ILE A 128 -7.61 1.33 6.19
N ALA A 129 -8.49 1.89 5.36
CA ALA A 129 -9.39 2.98 5.76
C ALA A 129 -10.35 2.56 6.89
N LEU A 130 -10.88 1.33 6.84
CA LEU A 130 -11.73 0.77 7.89
C LEU A 130 -10.95 0.58 9.19
N SER A 131 -9.73 0.05 9.14
CA SER A 131 -8.86 -0.13 10.31
C SER A 131 -8.59 1.19 11.04
N VAL A 132 -8.32 2.28 10.30
CA VAL A 132 -8.15 3.62 10.88
C VAL A 132 -9.43 4.09 11.58
N ARG A 133 -10.59 3.94 10.93
CA ARG A 133 -11.89 4.34 11.51
C ARG A 133 -12.27 3.51 12.73
N LEU A 134 -11.99 2.21 12.69
CA LEU A 134 -12.20 1.31 13.83
C LEU A 134 -11.29 1.68 14.99
N GLY A 135 -10.03 2.01 14.75
CA GLY A 135 -9.09 2.46 15.78
C GLY A 135 -9.59 3.68 16.57
N VAL A 136 -10.26 4.63 15.89
CA VAL A 136 -10.85 5.81 16.55
C VAL A 136 -12.19 5.50 17.23
N THR A 137 -13.00 4.61 16.65
CA THR A 137 -14.37 4.35 17.13
C THR A 137 -14.42 3.33 18.27
N LEU A 138 -13.49 2.37 18.29
CA LEU A 138 -13.47 1.26 19.25
C LEU A 138 -13.37 1.73 20.72
N PRO A 139 -12.54 2.73 21.08
CA PRO A 139 -12.50 3.27 22.44
C PRO A 139 -13.77 4.04 22.84
N GLN A 140 -14.51 4.58 21.86
CA GLN A 140 -15.70 5.40 22.11
C GLN A 140 -16.96 4.55 22.34
N SER A 141 -17.15 3.51 21.53
CA SER A 141 -18.29 2.60 21.69
C SER A 141 -18.11 1.28 20.92
N HIS A 142 -18.26 0.16 21.63
CA HIS A 142 -18.15 -1.17 21.05
C HIS A 142 -19.29 -1.48 20.05
N HIS A 143 -20.52 -1.01 20.33
CA HIS A 143 -21.67 -1.23 19.45
C HIS A 143 -21.51 -0.52 18.09
N ARG A 144 -21.06 0.75 18.07
CA ARG A 144 -20.86 1.47 16.80
C ARG A 144 -19.73 0.86 15.98
N ALA A 145 -18.65 0.41 16.63
CA ALA A 145 -17.56 -0.29 15.95
C ALA A 145 -18.05 -1.58 15.26
N LYS A 146 -18.90 -2.37 15.93
CA LYS A 146 -19.52 -3.57 15.32
C LYS A 146 -20.40 -3.23 14.12
N HIS A 147 -21.27 -2.24 14.22
CA HIS A 147 -22.11 -1.81 13.10
C HIS A 147 -21.28 -1.28 11.93
N LEU A 148 -20.27 -0.44 12.21
CA LEU A 148 -19.36 0.09 11.19
C LEU A 148 -18.64 -1.03 10.44
N PHE A 149 -18.12 -2.01 11.19
CA PHE A 149 -17.48 -3.19 10.60
C PHE A 149 -18.47 -3.99 9.74
N LEU A 150 -19.66 -4.29 10.27
CA LEU A 150 -20.66 -5.09 9.57
C LEU A 150 -21.13 -4.42 8.27
N TYR A 151 -21.48 -3.13 8.31
CA TYR A 151 -21.90 -2.40 7.12
C TYR A 151 -20.79 -2.30 6.09
N SER A 152 -19.56 -2.00 6.52
CA SER A 152 -18.42 -1.91 5.61
C SER A 152 -18.14 -3.27 4.97
N TYR A 153 -18.14 -4.35 5.76
CA TYR A 153 -17.97 -5.72 5.28
C TYR A 153 -19.05 -6.12 4.26
N LEU A 154 -20.33 -5.81 4.52
CA LEU A 154 -21.42 -6.11 3.59
C LEU A 154 -21.26 -5.36 2.27
N ILE A 155 -20.97 -4.05 2.34
CA ILE A 155 -20.77 -3.22 1.14
C ILE A 155 -19.57 -3.73 0.34
N PHE A 156 -18.46 -4.08 0.99
CA PHE A 156 -17.27 -4.60 0.30
C PHE A 156 -17.50 -5.96 -0.32
N THR A 157 -18.20 -6.86 0.38
CA THR A 157 -18.52 -8.18 -0.15
C THR A 157 -19.40 -8.07 -1.40
N LEU A 158 -20.40 -7.18 -1.38
CA LEU A 158 -21.26 -6.93 -2.55
C LEU A 158 -20.49 -6.31 -3.71
N PHE A 159 -19.64 -5.32 -3.44
CA PHE A 159 -18.82 -4.68 -4.47
C PHE A 159 -17.84 -5.68 -5.10
N TYR A 160 -17.17 -6.50 -4.28
CA TYR A 160 -16.23 -7.51 -4.74
C TYR A 160 -16.92 -8.63 -5.53
N LEU A 161 -18.12 -9.06 -5.11
CA LEU A 161 -18.94 -9.99 -5.89
C LEU A 161 -19.28 -9.44 -7.26
N GLY A 162 -19.74 -8.18 -7.33
CA GLY A 162 -20.03 -7.52 -8.59
C GLY A 162 -18.80 -7.43 -9.51
N PHE A 163 -17.65 -7.05 -8.94
CA PHE A 163 -16.40 -6.97 -9.68
C PHE A 163 -15.89 -8.35 -10.14
N SER A 164 -16.03 -9.39 -9.32
CA SER A 164 -15.69 -10.77 -9.67
C SER A 164 -16.54 -11.31 -10.83
N VAL A 165 -17.86 -11.05 -10.79
CA VAL A 165 -18.76 -11.40 -11.91
C VAL A 165 -18.38 -10.64 -13.18
N LEU A 166 -18.04 -9.36 -13.06
CA LEU A 166 -17.56 -8.55 -14.19
C LEU A 166 -16.31 -9.16 -14.83
N LEU A 167 -15.30 -9.48 -14.01
CA LEU A 167 -14.08 -10.15 -14.49
C LEU A 167 -14.36 -11.51 -15.13
N TYR A 168 -15.27 -12.30 -14.55
CA TYR A 168 -15.66 -13.59 -15.12
C TYR A 168 -16.30 -13.44 -16.51
N VAL A 169 -17.16 -12.44 -16.69
CA VAL A 169 -17.78 -12.12 -17.99
C VAL A 169 -16.73 -11.65 -18.99
N PHE A 170 -15.83 -10.75 -18.60
CA PHE A 170 -14.78 -10.23 -19.48
C PHE A 170 -13.67 -11.24 -19.81
N ARG A 171 -13.46 -12.25 -18.96
CA ARG A 171 -12.54 -13.36 -19.25
C ARG A 171 -12.90 -14.09 -20.55
N ILE A 172 -14.17 -14.09 -20.96
CA ILE A 172 -14.64 -14.73 -22.19
C ILE A 172 -14.19 -13.93 -23.45
N TYR A 173 -13.84 -12.65 -23.29
CA TYR A 173 -13.49 -11.74 -24.38
C TYR A 173 -11.97 -11.46 -24.49
N ILE A 174 -11.13 -12.08 -23.65
CA ILE A 174 -9.66 -12.01 -23.66
C ILE A 174 -9.12 -13.37 -24.08
#